data_AF-A0A1J0LYB0-F1
#
_entry.id   AF-A0A1J0LYB0-F1
#
_cell.length_a   1.000
_cell.length_b   1.000
_cell.length_c   1.000
_cell.angle_alpha   90.00
_cell.angle_beta   90.00
_cell.angle_gamma   90.00
#
_symmetry.space_group_name_H-M   'P 1'
#
loop_
_entity.id
_entity.type
_entity.pdbx_description
1 polymer ?
#
loop_
_entity_poly.entity_id
_entity_poly.type
_entity_poly.pdbx_seq_one_letter_code
_entity_poly.pdbx_strand_id
1 'polypeptide(L)'
;MTSWRAKPRAWLGYLYGSLFGLSPLGLTLSRLILGGTLFADWLFLARWYEAFFSERGLFRRHEVLEVSKVDVPLFFGSEAWNLLLFGAIGALSLLFVLGYRPRLMALLLALLLLGLQSRNPWVWNTGHALIQRGPSVKGAPRLPGWP
;
A
#
# COMPACT_ATOMS: atom_id res chain seq x y z
N MET A 1 33.71 21.65 38.64
CA MET A 1 33.86 21.18 37.24
C MET A 1 33.07 19.89 37.09
N THR A 2 31.81 19.97 36.65
CA THR A 2 30.86 18.85 36.58
C THR A 2 30.94 18.17 35.22
N SER A 3 31.40 16.92 35.19
CA SER A 3 31.55 16.12 33.98
C SER A 3 30.18 15.67 33.43
N TRP A 4 29.68 16.40 32.43
CA TRP A 4 28.40 16.19 31.74
C TRP A 4 28.47 15.03 30.71
N ARG A 5 28.98 13.86 31.11
CA ARG A 5 28.95 12.66 30.26
C ARG A 5 27.60 11.97 30.43
N ALA A 6 26.58 12.46 29.73
CA ALA A 6 25.33 11.75 29.57
C ALA A 6 25.61 10.37 28.96
N LYS A 7 25.36 9.30 29.71
CA LYS A 7 25.52 7.92 29.22
C LYS A 7 24.49 7.69 28.10
N PRO A 8 24.91 7.46 26.84
CA PRO A 8 23.99 7.39 25.69
C PRO A 8 22.93 6.27 25.82
N ARG A 9 23.21 5.24 26.64
CA ARG A 9 22.30 4.11 26.89
C ARG A 9 21.07 4.47 27.74
N ALA A 10 21.17 5.46 28.63
CA ALA A 10 20.03 5.89 29.45
C ALA A 10 19.00 6.69 28.61
N TRP A 11 19.48 7.41 27.60
CA TRP A 11 18.64 8.16 26.66
C TRP A 11 17.82 7.22 25.76
N LEU A 12 18.42 6.12 25.32
CA LEU A 12 17.72 5.08 24.54
C LEU A 12 16.59 4.40 25.32
N GLY A 13 16.76 4.16 26.63
CA GLY A 13 15.70 3.60 27.49
C GLY A 13 14.54 4.57 27.71
N TYR A 14 14.82 5.86 27.89
CA TYR A 14 13.81 6.91 28.00
C TYR A 14 13.04 7.10 26.68
N LEU A 15 13.75 7.07 25.56
CA LEU A 15 13.16 7.07 24.23
C LEU A 15 12.31 5.82 24.02
N TYR A 16 12.78 4.61 24.33
CA TYR A 16 11.97 3.39 24.17
C TYR A 16 10.68 3.44 25.02
N GLY A 17 10.76 3.82 26.29
CA GLY A 17 9.59 3.93 27.16
C GLY A 17 8.58 5.01 26.72
N SER A 18 9.07 6.11 26.13
CA SER A 18 8.20 7.15 25.58
C SER A 18 7.69 6.85 24.17
N LEU A 19 8.46 6.13 23.34
CA LEU A 19 8.07 5.75 21.98
C LEU A 19 7.03 4.62 21.97
N PHE A 20 7.13 3.66 22.88
CA PHE A 20 6.21 2.53 23.01
C PHE A 20 5.16 2.71 24.11
N GLY A 21 5.35 3.68 25.02
CA GLY A 21 4.28 4.14 25.89
C GLY A 21 3.25 4.95 25.09
N LEU A 22 2.01 5.06 25.59
CA LEU A 22 0.94 5.93 25.08
C LEU A 22 1.30 7.44 25.22
N SER A 23 2.54 7.82 24.89
CA SER A 23 3.01 9.19 24.94
C SER A 23 2.55 9.95 23.67
N PRO A 24 2.32 11.27 23.78
CA PRO A 24 2.03 12.11 22.63
C PRO A 24 3.10 12.05 21.53
N LEU A 25 4.36 11.80 21.91
CA LEU A 25 5.51 11.75 21.01
C LEU A 25 5.51 10.46 20.19
N GLY A 26 5.25 9.31 20.81
CA GLY A 26 5.13 8.03 20.11
C GLY A 26 3.97 8.02 19.09
N LEU A 27 2.83 8.63 19.43
CA LEU A 27 1.70 8.82 18.51
C LEU A 27 2.03 9.75 17.34
N THR A 28 2.84 10.78 17.58
CA THR A 28 3.25 11.71 16.51
C THR A 28 4.24 11.04 15.58
N LEU A 29 5.25 10.35 16.10
CA LEU A 29 6.25 9.66 15.30
C LEU A 29 5.65 8.50 14.51
N SER A 30 4.78 7.69 15.11
CA SER A 30 4.09 6.62 14.38
C SER A 30 3.28 7.17 13.21
N ARG A 31 2.62 8.32 13.38
CA ARG A 31 1.89 9.00 12.30
C ARG A 31 2.80 9.55 11.21
N LEU A 32 3.91 10.18 11.57
CA LEU A 32 4.89 10.69 10.62
C LEU A 32 5.51 9.56 9.80
N ILE A 33 5.88 8.46 10.45
CA ILE A 33 6.47 7.29 9.79
C ILE A 33 5.43 6.63 8.89
N LEU A 34 4.26 6.27 9.41
CA LEU A 34 3.22 5.59 8.62
C LEU A 34 2.72 6.48 7.48
N GLY A 35 2.35 7.72 7.78
CA GLY A 35 1.83 8.65 6.77
C GLY A 35 2.87 9.03 5.74
N GLY A 36 4.12 9.28 6.16
CA GLY A 36 5.23 9.57 5.28
C GLY A 36 5.55 8.39 4.35
N THR A 37 5.49 7.17 4.87
CA THR A 37 5.67 5.95 4.08
C THR A 37 4.56 5.82 3.03
N LEU A 38 3.30 6.01 3.42
CA LEU A 38 2.16 5.98 2.48
C LEU A 38 2.27 7.05 1.40
N PHE A 39 2.69 8.27 1.76
CA PHE A 39 2.86 9.35 0.79
C PHE A 39 4.03 9.08 -0.16
N ALA A 40 5.16 8.58 0.36
CA ALA A 40 6.30 8.19 -0.47
C ALA A 40 5.93 7.05 -1.43
N ASP A 41 5.25 6.01 -0.93
CA ASP A 41 4.74 4.90 -1.75
C ASP A 41 3.80 5.42 -2.85
N TRP A 42 2.88 6.31 -2.51
CA TRP A 42 2.00 6.96 -3.48
C TRP A 42 2.78 7.75 -4.54
N LEU A 43 3.85 8.48 -4.19
CA LEU A 43 4.70 9.18 -5.16
C LEU A 43 5.40 8.23 -6.12
N PHE A 44 5.87 7.08 -5.63
CA PHE A 44 6.43 6.05 -6.49
C PHE A 44 5.36 5.46 -7.41
N LEU A 45 4.18 5.16 -6.87
CA LEU A 45 3.06 4.59 -7.61
C LEU A 45 2.50 5.55 -8.66
N ALA A 46 2.48 6.86 -8.38
CA ALA A 46 1.98 7.88 -9.28
C ALA A 46 2.73 7.91 -10.62
N ARG A 47 4.03 7.60 -10.61
CA ARG A 47 4.85 7.50 -11.83
C ARG A 47 4.41 6.37 -12.76
N TRP A 48 3.78 5.34 -12.20
CA TRP A 48 3.34 4.16 -12.93
C TRP A 48 1.82 4.09 -13.05
N TYR A 49 1.10 5.16 -12.70
CA TYR A 49 -0.35 5.17 -12.68
C TYR A 49 -0.95 4.84 -14.04
N GLU A 50 -0.45 5.45 -15.11
CA GLU A 50 -0.93 5.19 -16.48
C GLU A 50 -0.68 3.75 -16.91
N ALA A 51 0.43 3.14 -16.49
CA ALA A 51 0.79 1.78 -16.87
C ALA A 51 -0.08 0.72 -16.18
N PHE A 52 -0.44 0.91 -14.90
CA PHE A 52 -1.11 -0.12 -14.09
C PHE A 52 -2.58 0.12 -13.81
N PHE A 53 -3.06 1.38 -13.87
CA PHE A 53 -4.39 1.75 -13.41
C PHE A 53 -5.25 2.49 -14.46
N SER A 54 -4.67 2.89 -15.60
CA SER A 54 -5.44 3.42 -16.74
C SER A 54 -5.97 2.30 -17.63
N GLU A 55 -7.07 2.56 -18.34
CA GLU A 55 -7.63 1.66 -19.36
C GLU A 55 -6.72 1.47 -20.58
N ARG A 56 -5.73 2.36 -20.75
CA ARG A 56 -4.70 2.27 -21.79
C ARG A 56 -3.47 1.48 -21.35
N GLY A 57 -3.42 1.08 -20.08
CA GLY A 57 -2.31 0.36 -19.47
C GLY A 57 -2.36 -1.15 -19.70
N LEU A 58 -1.51 -1.85 -18.95
CA LEU A 58 -1.30 -3.30 -19.06
C LEU A 58 -2.47 -4.15 -18.54
N PHE A 59 -3.37 -3.58 -17.73
CA PHE A 59 -4.47 -4.31 -17.09
C PHE A 59 -5.81 -3.56 -17.22
N ARG A 60 -6.63 -4.01 -18.17
CA ARG A 60 -7.95 -3.40 -18.41
C ARG A 60 -8.97 -3.84 -17.36
N ARG A 61 -10.05 -3.08 -17.14
CA ARG A 61 -11.07 -3.39 -16.10
C ARG A 61 -11.66 -4.78 -16.24
N HIS A 62 -12.00 -5.17 -17.46
CA HIS A 62 -12.68 -6.43 -17.74
C HIS A 62 -11.81 -7.63 -17.37
N GLU A 63 -10.51 -7.57 -17.67
CA GLU A 63 -9.53 -8.62 -17.37
C GLU A 63 -9.43 -8.88 -15.84
N VAL A 64 -9.58 -7.84 -15.02
CA VAL A 64 -9.53 -7.96 -13.56
C VAL A 64 -10.80 -8.61 -13.00
N LEU A 65 -11.97 -8.26 -13.54
CA LEU A 65 -13.27 -8.80 -13.11
C LEU A 65 -13.40 -10.30 -13.43
N GLU A 66 -12.78 -10.76 -14.51
CA GLU A 66 -12.76 -12.19 -14.88
C GLU A 66 -11.87 -13.02 -13.96
N VAL A 67 -10.88 -12.38 -13.34
CA VAL A 67 -9.76 -13.05 -12.68
C VAL A 67 -9.84 -12.99 -11.16
N SER A 68 -10.44 -11.95 -10.61
CA SER A 68 -10.46 -11.65 -9.17
C SER A 68 -11.81 -11.14 -8.69
N LYS A 69 -12.19 -11.54 -7.48
CA LYS A 69 -13.37 -11.00 -6.82
C LYS A 69 -13.07 -9.58 -6.33
N VAL A 70 -13.94 -8.64 -6.69
CA VAL A 70 -13.81 -7.24 -6.28
C VAL A 70 -14.55 -7.06 -4.96
N ASP A 71 -13.79 -6.85 -3.88
CA ASP A 71 -14.37 -6.60 -2.57
C ASP A 71 -14.76 -5.13 -2.38
N VAL A 72 -13.99 -4.20 -2.96
CA VAL A 72 -14.22 -2.75 -2.86
C VAL A 72 -14.20 -2.10 -4.26
N PRO A 73 -15.37 -1.88 -4.90
CA PRO A 73 -15.45 -1.44 -6.30
C PRO A 73 -15.23 0.08 -6.52
N LEU A 74 -14.58 0.79 -5.59
CA LEU A 74 -14.40 2.25 -5.64
C LEU A 74 -13.69 2.74 -6.92
N PHE A 75 -12.73 1.97 -7.43
CA PHE A 75 -11.88 2.32 -8.58
C PHE A 75 -12.36 1.72 -9.91
N PHE A 76 -13.64 1.29 -10.00
CA PHE A 76 -14.24 0.77 -11.24
C PHE A 76 -15.13 1.81 -11.96
N GLY A 77 -15.08 3.09 -11.56
CA GLY A 77 -15.78 4.22 -12.18
C GLY A 77 -15.09 4.73 -13.45
N SER A 78 -15.32 5.97 -13.92
CA SER A 78 -14.62 6.50 -15.12
C SER A 78 -13.11 6.70 -14.91
N GLU A 79 -12.32 6.89 -15.98
CA GLU A 79 -10.87 7.17 -15.85
C GLU A 79 -10.61 8.45 -15.02
N ALA A 80 -11.40 9.51 -15.27
CA ALA A 80 -11.37 10.74 -14.49
C ALA A 80 -11.73 10.52 -13.00
N TRP A 81 -12.72 9.66 -12.72
CA TRP A 81 -13.08 9.31 -11.35
C TRP A 81 -11.95 8.59 -10.62
N ASN A 82 -11.31 7.63 -11.29
CA ASN A 82 -10.17 6.91 -10.73
C ASN A 82 -8.99 7.84 -10.44
N LEU A 83 -8.72 8.79 -11.33
CA LEU A 83 -7.66 9.78 -11.14
C LEU A 83 -7.96 10.70 -9.95
N LEU A 84 -9.21 11.12 -9.78
CA LEU A 84 -9.65 11.90 -8.62
C LEU A 84 -9.43 11.12 -7.32
N LEU A 85 -9.87 9.86 -7.26
CA LEU A 85 -9.67 9.02 -6.08
C LEU A 85 -8.19 8.76 -5.80
N PHE A 86 -7.38 8.57 -6.84
CA PHE A 86 -5.94 8.42 -6.70
C PHE A 86 -5.27 9.69 -6.15
N GLY A 87 -5.68 10.87 -6.64
CA GLY A 87 -5.25 12.15 -6.08
C GLY A 87 -5.71 12.35 -4.64
N ALA A 88 -6.91 11.87 -4.30
CA ALA A 88 -7.44 11.92 -2.93
C ALA A 88 -6.59 11.08 -1.96
N ILE A 89 -6.02 9.94 -2.40
CA ILE A 89 -5.05 9.17 -1.58
C ILE A 89 -3.84 10.05 -1.24
N GLY A 90 -3.26 10.73 -2.22
CA GLY A 90 -2.15 11.65 -2.01
C GLY A 90 -2.51 12.77 -1.02
N ALA A 91 -3.63 13.45 -1.22
CA ALA A 91 -4.09 14.52 -0.33
C ALA A 91 -4.38 14.03 1.10
N LEU A 92 -5.05 12.89 1.26
CA LEU A 92 -5.38 12.33 2.57
C LEU A 92 -4.14 11.84 3.31
N SER A 93 -3.13 11.31 2.60
CA SER A 93 -1.86 10.90 3.22
C SER A 93 -1.11 12.11 3.79
N LEU A 94 -1.10 13.25 3.08
CA LEU A 94 -0.58 14.51 3.59
C LEU A 94 -1.35 15.01 4.82
N LEU A 95 -2.69 15.02 4.75
CA LEU A 95 -3.53 15.41 5.90
C LEU A 95 -3.31 14.50 7.12
N PHE A 96 -3.10 13.20 6.87
CA PHE A 96 -2.75 12.25 7.92
C PHE A 96 -1.40 12.57 8.54
N VAL A 97 -0.35 12.83 7.75
CA VAL A 97 0.97 13.27 8.25
C VAL A 97 0.85 14.55 9.09
N LEU A 98 0.08 15.53 8.63
CA LEU A 98 -0.18 16.79 9.33
C LEU A 98 -1.02 16.62 10.62
N GLY A 99 -1.63 15.45 10.82
CA GLY A 99 -2.45 15.17 12.00
C GLY A 99 -3.84 15.78 11.96
N TYR A 100 -4.36 16.14 10.78
CA TYR A 100 -5.73 16.61 10.64
C TYR A 100 -6.69 15.43 10.79
N ARG A 101 -7.46 15.36 11.90
CA ARG A 101 -8.43 14.28 12.19
C ARG A 101 -7.89 12.86 11.85
N PRO A 102 -6.77 12.44 12.48
CA PRO A 102 -5.95 11.32 11.99
C PRO A 102 -6.70 9.99 11.94
N ARG A 103 -7.67 9.76 12.84
CA ARG A 103 -8.51 8.55 12.82
C ARG A 103 -9.37 8.47 11.56
N LEU A 104 -10.00 9.56 11.17
CA LEU A 104 -10.82 9.61 9.97
C LEU A 104 -9.96 9.51 8.71
N MET A 105 -8.83 10.22 8.67
CA MET A 105 -7.92 10.14 7.53
C MET A 105 -7.36 8.73 7.35
N ALA A 106 -6.98 8.05 8.44
CA ALA A 106 -6.53 6.65 8.38
C ALA A 106 -7.62 5.71 7.84
N LEU A 107 -8.87 5.87 8.30
CA LEU A 107 -10.00 5.06 7.81
C LEU A 107 -10.26 5.31 6.32
N LEU A 108 -10.29 6.58 5.89
CA LEU A 108 -10.50 6.93 4.49
C LEU A 108 -9.35 6.43 3.61
N LEU A 109 -8.11 6.59 4.05
CA LEU A 109 -6.93 6.04 3.37
C LEU A 109 -7.01 4.53 3.25
N ALA A 110 -7.33 3.82 4.34
CA ALA A 110 -7.46 2.37 4.32
C ALA A 110 -8.53 1.92 3.31
N LEU A 111 -9.70 2.56 3.30
CA LEU A 111 -10.77 2.25 2.34
C LEU A 111 -10.35 2.50 0.89
N LEU A 112 -9.70 3.63 0.61
CA LEU A 112 -9.23 3.95 -0.73
C LEU A 112 -8.10 3.01 -1.18
N LEU A 113 -7.17 2.67 -0.31
CA LEU A 113 -6.08 1.74 -0.62
C LEU A 113 -6.62 0.32 -0.88
N LEU A 114 -7.61 -0.14 -0.10
CA LEU A 114 -8.29 -1.42 -0.36
C LEU A 114 -9.04 -1.40 -1.71
N GLY A 115 -9.68 -0.28 -2.04
CA GLY A 115 -10.30 -0.07 -3.35
C GLY A 115 -9.28 -0.11 -4.49
N LEU A 116 -8.13 0.54 -4.31
CA LEU A 116 -7.05 0.57 -5.29
C LEU A 116 -6.42 -0.81 -5.48
N GLN A 117 -6.21 -1.56 -4.39
CA GLN A 117 -5.73 -2.94 -4.40
C GLN A 117 -6.73 -3.86 -5.11
N SER A 118 -8.03 -3.66 -4.92
CA SER A 118 -9.07 -4.42 -5.62
C SER A 118 -9.06 -4.17 -7.13
N ARG A 119 -8.62 -2.99 -7.58
CA ARG A 119 -8.53 -2.65 -9.01
C ARG A 119 -7.37 -3.34 -9.71
N ASN A 120 -6.25 -3.53 -9.02
CA ASN A 120 -5.11 -4.28 -9.55
C ASN A 120 -4.41 -5.07 -8.42
N PRO A 121 -4.92 -6.27 -8.09
CA PRO A 121 -4.34 -7.08 -7.00
C PRO A 121 -2.93 -7.56 -7.34
N TRP A 122 -2.54 -7.58 -8.62
CA TRP A 122 -1.27 -8.11 -9.09
C TRP A 122 -0.07 -7.25 -8.73
N VAL A 123 -0.26 -5.93 -8.55
CA VAL A 123 0.82 -5.03 -8.10
C VAL A 123 1.40 -5.51 -6.76
N TRP A 124 0.57 -6.09 -5.91
CA TRP A 124 0.95 -6.53 -4.56
C TRP A 124 1.13 -8.05 -4.44
N ASN A 125 0.70 -8.81 -5.45
CA ASN A 125 0.60 -10.26 -5.39
C ASN A 125 1.38 -10.96 -6.52
N THR A 126 2.47 -10.33 -6.97
CA THR A 126 3.29 -10.75 -8.12
C THR A 126 3.84 -12.18 -8.03
N GLY A 127 3.99 -12.76 -6.84
CA GLY A 127 4.52 -14.13 -6.66
C GLY A 127 3.45 -15.22 -6.64
N HIS A 128 2.41 -15.08 -5.83
CA HIS A 128 1.58 -16.23 -5.45
C HIS A 128 0.54 -16.62 -6.50
N ALA A 129 -0.01 -15.62 -7.20
CA ALA A 129 -1.06 -15.84 -8.18
C ALA A 129 -0.50 -16.36 -9.54
N LEU A 130 0.77 -16.08 -9.87
CA LEU A 130 1.48 -16.71 -10.98
C LEU A 130 1.82 -18.18 -10.70
N ILE A 131 2.15 -18.52 -9.45
CA ILE A 131 2.49 -19.89 -9.04
C ILE A 131 1.25 -20.78 -8.95
N GLN A 132 0.13 -20.27 -8.43
CA GLN A 132 -1.13 -21.03 -8.39
C GLN A 132 -1.80 -21.22 -9.76
N ARG A 133 -1.56 -20.30 -10.71
CA ARG A 133 -2.08 -20.37 -12.08
C ARG A 133 -0.99 -20.53 -13.12
N GLY A 134 0.14 -21.14 -12.76
CA GLY A 134 1.04 -21.71 -13.77
C GLY A 134 0.20 -22.57 -14.71
N PRO A 135 0.46 -22.54 -16.03
CA PRO A 135 -0.40 -23.19 -17.01
C PRO A 135 -0.67 -24.61 -16.52
N SER A 136 -1.93 -24.91 -16.19
CA SER A 136 -2.35 -26.29 -16.08
C SER A 136 -2.17 -26.82 -17.49
N VAL A 137 -1.00 -27.39 -17.77
CA VAL A 137 -0.70 -28.08 -19.02
C VAL A 137 -1.52 -29.37 -19.00
N LYS A 138 -2.85 -29.25 -19.05
CA LYS A 138 -3.79 -30.30 -19.42
C LYS A 138 -3.56 -30.57 -20.90
N GLY A 139 -2.49 -31.31 -21.18
CA GLY A 139 -2.06 -31.59 -22.54
C GLY A 139 -0.56 -31.77 -22.72
N ALA A 140 0.24 -31.83 -21.67
CA ALA A 140 1.63 -32.23 -21.83
C ALA A 140 1.61 -33.70 -22.31
N PRO A 141 2.14 -34.03 -23.51
CA PRO A 141 2.31 -35.42 -23.87
C PRO A 141 3.17 -36.05 -22.78
N ARG A 142 2.65 -37.10 -22.14
CA ARG A 142 3.46 -37.99 -21.29
C ARG A 142 4.61 -38.44 -22.18
N LEU A 143 5.80 -37.90 -21.94
CA LEU A 143 7.01 -38.37 -22.61
C LEU A 143 7.07 -39.88 -22.35
N PRO A 144 7.02 -40.72 -23.40
CA PRO A 144 7.11 -42.16 -23.22
C PRO A 144 8.48 -42.44 -22.62
N GLY A 145 8.47 -43.34 -21.63
CA GLY A 145 9.55 -43.57 -20.71
C GLY A 145 10.93 -43.76 -21.34
N TRP A 146 11.93 -43.52 -20.52
CA TRP A 146 13.22 -44.15 -20.70
C TRP A 146 13.55 -44.98 -19.45
N PRO A 147 14.18 -46.16 -19.64
CA PRO A 147 14.63 -47.04 -18.56
C PRO A 147 15.64 -46.37 -17.63
#